data_AF-A0A373J9D0-F1
#
_entry.id   AF-A0A373J9D0-F1
#
_cell.length_a   1.000
_cell.length_b   1.000
_cell.length_c   1.000
_cell.angle_alpha   90.00
_cell.angle_beta   90.00
_cell.angle_gamma   90.00
#
_symmetry.space_group_name_H-M   'P 1'
#
loop_
_entity.id
_entity.type
_entity.pdbx_description
1 polymer ?
#
loop_
_entity_poly.entity_id
_entity_poly.type
_entity_poly.pdbx_seq_one_letter_code
_entity_poly.pdbx_strand_id
1 'polypeptide(L)' 'MSDTADTSNEYTKIYHTKCLTDASDVTHTVLYKKSTCTRVDDLVLNFHCSRDSKCVKCQQNYL' A
#
# COMPACT_ATOMS: atom_id res chain seq x y z
N MET A 1 -31.38 -5.70 -11.57
CA MET A 1 -30.41 -4.80 -12.21
C MET A 1 -30.15 -3.67 -11.23
N SER A 2 -28.95 -3.42 -10.70
CA SER A 2 -27.67 -3.41 -11.41
C SER A 2 -26.51 -3.76 -10.46
N ASP A 3 -25.58 -4.56 -10.98
CA ASP A 3 -24.16 -4.62 -10.59
C ASP A 3 -23.59 -3.18 -10.41
N THR A 4 -22.55 -2.87 -9.64
CA THR A 4 -21.27 -3.57 -9.44
C THR A 4 -20.46 -2.74 -8.41
N ALA A 5 -19.48 -3.37 -7.78
CA ALA A 5 -18.37 -2.78 -7.02
C ALA A 5 -18.65 -2.36 -5.57
N ASP A 6 -18.57 -3.34 -4.68
CA ASP A 6 -18.05 -3.16 -3.33
C ASP A 6 -16.65 -2.50 -3.41
N THR A 7 -16.61 -1.17 -3.37
CA THR A 7 -15.39 -0.37 -3.13
C THR A 7 -15.19 -0.12 -1.63
N SER A 8 -15.91 -0.83 -0.76
CA SER A 8 -15.90 -0.61 0.69
C SER A 8 -14.78 -1.34 1.43
N ASN A 9 -14.05 -2.21 0.74
CA ASN A 9 -12.94 -2.95 1.33
C ASN A 9 -11.57 -2.35 1.00
N GLU A 10 -11.47 -1.26 0.25
CA GLU A 10 -10.20 -0.64 -0.07
C GLU A 10 -9.86 0.46 0.95
N TYR A 11 -8.67 0.41 1.54
CA TYR A 11 -8.22 1.40 2.52
C TYR A 11 -6.76 1.79 2.26
N THR A 12 -6.46 3.07 2.44
CA THR A 12 -5.11 3.58 2.25
C THR A 12 -4.42 3.72 3.61
N LYS A 13 -3.18 3.25 3.72
CA LYS A 13 -2.30 3.53 4.87
C LYS A 13 -1.10 4.36 4.43
N ILE A 14 -0.81 5.37 5.22
CA ILE A 14 0.32 6.27 5.03
C ILE A 14 1.36 5.95 6.09
N TYR A 15 2.56 5.59 5.65
CA TYR A 15 3.71 5.33 6.52
C TYR A 15 4.75 6.41 6.29
N HIS A 16 5.18 7.04 7.37
CA HIS A 16 6.31 7.96 7.37
C HIS A 16 7.52 7.17 7.84
N THR A 17 8.47 6.94 6.94
CA THR A 17 9.69 6.20 7.26
C THR A 17 10.89 6.92 6.70
N LYS A 18 12.09 6.54 7.14
CA LYS A 18 13.33 7.04 6.57
C LYS A 18 13.83 6.06 5.51
N CYS A 19 14.18 6.57 4.34
CA CYS A 19 14.80 5.73 3.33
C CYS A 19 16.15 5.23 3.84
N LEU A 20 16.38 3.92 3.82
CA LEU A 20 17.66 3.33 4.24
C LEU A 20 18.83 3.75 3.34
N THR A 21 18.54 4.22 2.13
CA THR A 21 19.57 4.59 1.13
C THR A 21 20.17 5.96 1.41
N ASP A 22 19.37 6.92 1.87
CA ASP A 22 19.77 8.33 1.95
C ASP A 22 19.33 9.01 3.27
N ALA A 23 18.79 8.24 4.22
CA ALA A 23 18.28 8.67 5.52
C ALA A 23 17.22 9.79 5.47
N SER A 24 16.69 10.10 4.29
CA SER A 24 15.68 11.14 4.16
C SER A 24 14.31 10.64 4.54
N ASP A 25 13.48 11.57 4.99
CA ASP A 25 12.08 11.31 5.27
C ASP A 25 11.32 11.03 3.97
N VAL A 26 10.65 9.87 3.93
CA VAL A 26 9.84 9.43 2.82
C VAL A 26 8.45 9.04 3.30
N THR A 27 7.47 9.29 2.45
CA THR A 27 6.09 8.90 2.71
C THR A 27 5.73 7.76 1.78
N HIS A 28 5.35 6.63 2.35
CA HIS A 28 4.79 5.49 1.63
C HIS A 28 3.28 5.53 1.77
N THR A 29 2.59 5.59 0.64
CA THR A 29 1.13 5.52 0.57
C THR A 29 0.78 4.18 -0.04
N VAL A 30 0.21 3.28 0.76
CA VAL A 30 -0.11 1.92 0.34
C VAL A 30 -1.62 1.75 0.33
N LEU A 31 -2.16 1.36 -0.81
CA LEU A 31 -3.56 1.00 -0.98
C LEU A 31 -3.71 -0.50 -0.73
N TYR A 32 -4.47 -0.84 0.30
CA TYR A 32 -4.83 -2.20 0.64
C TYR A 32 -6.26 -2.48 0.21
N LYS A 33 -6.50 -3.73 -0.17
CA LYS A 33 -7.83 -4.31 -0.31
C LYS A 33 -8.02 -5.32 0.79
N LYS A 34 -8.92 -4.99 1.70
CA LYS A 34 -9.38 -5.85 2.77
C LYS A 34 -9.99 -7.09 2.18
N SER A 35 -9.40 -8.24 2.48
CA SER A 35 -9.97 -9.51 2.07
C SER A 35 -11.28 -9.74 2.83
N THR A 36 -12.35 -10.04 2.11
CA THR A 36 -13.66 -10.36 2.70
C THR A 36 -13.68 -11.71 3.41
N CYS A 37 -12.63 -12.52 3.22
CA CYS A 37 -12.37 -13.74 3.98
C CYS A 37 -11.32 -13.51 5.04
N THR A 38 -11.66 -13.76 6.31
CA THR A 38 -10.78 -13.71 7.50
C THR A 38 -9.59 -14.67 7.47
N ARG A 39 -9.45 -15.48 6.41
CA ARG A 39 -8.35 -16.44 6.19
C ARG A 39 -7.31 -15.96 5.17
N VAL A 40 -7.50 -14.79 4.58
CA VAL A 40 -6.61 -14.25 3.57
C VAL A 40 -6.15 -12.89 4.05
N ASP A 41 -4.84 -12.65 4.00
CA ASP A 41 -4.28 -11.34 4.30
C ASP A 41 -4.81 -10.27 3.34
N ASP A 42 -4.71 -9.01 3.76
CA ASP A 42 -5.09 -7.86 2.95
C ASP A 42 -4.17 -7.77 1.72
N LEU A 43 -4.76 -7.60 0.53
CA LEU A 43 -3.99 -7.51 -0.71
C LEU A 43 -3.47 -6.07 -0.90
N VAL A 44 -2.16 -5.90 -1.11
CA VAL A 44 -1.62 -4.62 -1.57
C VAL A 44 -1.99 -4.41 -3.04
N LEU A 45 -2.87 -3.45 -3.31
CA LEU A 45 -3.27 -3.07 -4.67
C LEU A 45 -2.29 -2.09 -5.30
N ASN A 46 -1.87 -1.08 -4.53
CA ASN A 46 -1.02 -0.02 -5.04
C ASN A 46 -0.04 0.45 -3.97
N PHE A 47 1.18 0.77 -4.40
CA PHE A 47 2.20 1.34 -3.55
C PHE A 47 2.73 2.59 -4.24
N HIS A 48 2.60 3.73 -3.56
CA HIS A 48 3.16 4.99 -4.00
C HIS A 48 4.19 5.46 -2.98
N CYS A 49 5.34 5.91 -3.46
CA CYS A 49 6.34 6.56 -2.63
C CYS A 49 6.60 7.96 -3.15
N SER A 50 6.74 8.91 -2.23
CA SER A 50 7.08 10.30 -2.55
C SER A 50 8.47 10.49 -3.21
N ARG A 51 9.31 9.45 -3.26
CA ARG A 51 10.68 9.49 -3.84
C ARG A 51 10.87 8.62 -5.08
N ASP A 52 9.96 8.73 -6.04
CA ASP A 52 10.22 8.49 -7.48
C ASP A 52 11.12 7.27 -7.80
N SER A 53 10.82 6.11 -7.19
CA SER A 53 11.51 4.81 -7.39
C SER A 53 12.65 4.42 -6.45
N LYS A 54 13.22 5.30 -5.61
CA LYS A 54 14.29 4.89 -4.66
C LYS A 54 13.78 3.98 -3.53
N CYS A 55 12.52 4.15 -3.13
CA CYS A 55 11.88 3.35 -2.08
C CYS A 55 10.92 2.29 -2.63
N VAL A 56 10.81 2.10 -3.96
CA VAL A 56 10.02 1.00 -4.53
C VAL A 56 10.58 -0.36 -4.09
N LYS A 57 11.88 -0.45 -3.75
CA LYS A 57 12.44 -1.63 -3.08
C LYS A 57 11.75 -1.94 -1.74
N CYS A 58 11.25 -0.92 -1.02
CA CYS A 58 10.49 -1.13 0.21
C CYS A 58 9.10 -1.74 -0.04
N GLN A 59 8.56 -1.68 -1.27
CA GLN A 59 7.31 -2.36 -1.63
C GLN A 59 7.41 -3.86 -1.39
N GLN A 60 8.58 -4.48 -1.58
CA GLN A 60 8.81 -5.90 -1.30
C GLN A 60 8.59 -6.27 0.17
N ASN A 61 8.71 -5.32 1.11
CA ASN A 61 8.41 -5.57 2.52
C ASN A 61 6.90 -5.61 2.83
N TYR A 62 6.05 -5.25 1.86
CA TYR A 62 4.59 -5.25 2.02
C TYR A 62 3.92 -6.36 1.18
N LEU A 63 4.70 -7.23 0.52
CA LEU A 63 4.25 -8.38 -0.27
C LEU A 63 4.42 -9.70 0.50
#